data_AF-A0A482VTL6-F1
#
_entry.id   AF-A0A482VTL6-F1
#
_cell.length_a   1.000
_cell.length_b   1.000
_cell.length_c   1.000
_cell.angle_alpha   90.00
_cell.angle_beta   90.00
_cell.angle_gamma   90.00
#
_symmetry.space_group_name_H-M   'P 1'
#
loop_
_entity.id
_entity.type
_entity.pdbx_description
1 polymer ?
#
loop_
_entity_poly.entity_id
_entity_poly.type
_entity_poly.pdbx_seq_one_letter_code
_entity_poly.pdbx_strand_id
1 'polypeptide(L)' 'MRLAARQMSVISGPPRVRISFVEKVLHGLAITGSMMIIPCFVLANIKNYKARD' A
#
# COMPACT_ATOMS: atom_id res chain seq x y z
N MET A 1 9.70 36.94 13.60
CA MET A 1 10.75 36.46 12.66
C MET A 1 10.14 35.37 11.79
N ARG A 2 9.84 35.65 10.51
CA ARG A 2 9.25 34.66 9.58
C ARG A 2 10.40 33.85 8.98
N LEU A 3 10.53 32.59 9.36
CA LEU A 3 11.43 31.65 8.68
C LEU A 3 10.78 31.30 7.33
N ALA A 4 11.20 31.97 6.26
CA ALA A 4 10.86 31.55 4.91
C ALA A 4 11.44 30.15 4.70
N ALA A 5 10.59 29.14 4.52
CA ALA A 5 11.03 27.78 4.24
C ALA A 5 11.85 27.78 2.95
N ARG A 6 13.13 27.37 3.05
CA ARG A 6 14.02 27.28 1.90
C ARG A 6 13.51 26.19 0.96
N GLN A 7 13.06 26.56 -0.22
CA GLN A 7 12.63 25.63 -1.26
C GLN A 7 13.88 24.95 -1.86
N MET A 8 14.29 23.80 -1.33
CA MET A 8 15.34 22.96 -1.92
C MET A 8 14.70 21.98 -2.90
N SER A 9 15.12 22.02 -4.16
CA SER A 9 14.83 20.96 -5.11
C SER A 9 15.76 19.78 -4.85
N VAL A 10 15.19 18.61 -4.58
CA VAL A 10 15.94 17.35 -4.53
C VAL A 10 15.82 16.70 -5.90
N ILE A 11 16.95 16.48 -6.56
CA ILE A 11 17.03 15.78 -7.84
C ILE A 11 17.56 14.38 -7.56
N SER A 12 16.79 13.35 -7.90
CA SER A 12 17.25 11.96 -7.83
C SER A 12 18.13 11.63 -9.03
N GLY A 13 19.28 11.00 -8.76
CA GLY A 13 20.10 10.38 -9.80
C GLY A 13 19.45 9.11 -10.37
N PRO A 14 20.01 8.54 -11.44
CA PRO A 14 19.51 7.28 -12.01
C PRO A 14 19.55 6.15 -10.97
N PRO A 15 18.57 5.23 -10.99
CA PRO A 15 18.49 4.15 -10.01
C PRO A 15 19.67 3.17 -10.17
N ARG A 16 20.29 2.80 -9.04
CA ARG A 16 21.34 1.76 -9.01
C ARG A 16 20.79 0.38 -9.36
N VAL A 17 19.56 0.10 -8.95
CA VAL A 17 18.84 -1.15 -9.24
C VAL A 17 17.51 -0.79 -9.87
N ARG A 18 17.25 -1.27 -11.09
CA ARG A 18 15.96 -1.08 -11.75
C ARG A 18 15.01 -2.19 -11.29
N ILE A 19 13.90 -1.78 -10.71
CA ILE A 19 12.81 -2.71 -10.36
C ILE A 19 11.96 -2.93 -11.61
N SER A 20 11.83 -4.19 -12.02
CA SER A 20 10.99 -4.59 -13.14
C SER A 20 9.51 -4.30 -12.87
N PHE A 21 8.69 -4.23 -13.93
CA PHE A 21 7.25 -4.05 -13.76
C PHE A 21 6.62 -5.19 -12.96
N VAL A 22 7.06 -6.41 -13.22
CA VAL A 22 6.56 -7.62 -12.52
C VAL A 22 6.84 -7.53 -11.02
N GLU A 23 8.05 -7.14 -10.62
CA GLU A 23 8.37 -6.96 -9.20
C GLU A 23 7.50 -5.89 -8.55
N LYS A 24 7.24 -4.77 -9.23
CA LYS A 24 6.35 -3.73 -8.70
C LYS A 24 4.92 -4.24 -8.48
N VAL A 25 4.40 -4.99 -9.45
CA VAL A 25 3.05 -5.57 -9.36
C VAL A 25 2.96 -6.59 -8.22
N LEU A 26 3.91 -7.53 -8.15
CA LEU A 26 3.94 -8.54 -7.09
C LEU A 26 4.06 -7.89 -5.71
N HIS A 27 4.92 -6.88 -5.56
CA HIS A 27 5.08 -6.17 -4.29
C HIS A 27 3.79 -5.41 -3.91
N GLY A 28 3.16 -4.74 -4.88
CA GLY A 28 1.88 -4.07 -4.67
C GLY A 28 0.78 -5.04 -4.23
N LEU A 29 0.64 -6.17 -4.92
CA LEU A 29 -0.34 -7.20 -4.59
C LEU A 29 -0.08 -7.82 -3.21
N ALA A 30 1.18 -8.03 -2.82
CA ALA A 30 1.53 -8.55 -1.50
C ALA A 30 1.12 -7.58 -0.38
N ILE A 31 1.38 -6.28 -0.55
CA ILE A 31 0.99 -5.24 0.42
C ILE A 31 -0.53 -5.13 0.49
N THR A 32 -1.21 -4.99 -0.65
CA THR A 32 -2.66 -4.82 -0.67
C THR A 32 -3.38 -6.08 -0.17
N GLY A 33 -2.94 -7.27 -0.60
CA GLY A 33 -3.52 -8.54 -0.19
C GLY A 33 -3.38 -8.77 1.31
N SER A 34 -2.21 -8.50 1.89
CA SER A 34 -1.99 -8.67 3.33
C SER A 34 -2.85 -7.72 4.18
N MET A 35 -3.07 -6.48 3.71
CA MET A 35 -3.94 -5.53 4.38
C MET A 35 -5.44 -5.88 4.24
N MET A 36 -5.85 -6.42 3.09
CA MET A 36 -7.26 -6.69 2.78
C MET A 36 -7.76 -8.07 3.24
N ILE A 37 -6.88 -9.02 3.57
CA ILE A 37 -7.29 -10.39 3.88
C ILE A 37 -8.29 -10.49 5.05
N ILE A 38 -8.05 -9.74 6.13
CA ILE A 38 -8.90 -9.74 7.33
C ILE A 38 -10.28 -9.13 7.04
N PRO A 39 -10.39 -7.88 6.53
CA PRO A 39 -11.71 -7.31 6.23
C PRO A 39 -12.46 -8.13 5.18
N CYS A 40 -11.78 -8.67 4.15
CA CYS A 40 -12.42 -9.56 3.18
C CYS A 40 -12.99 -10.84 3.85
N PHE A 41 -12.26 -11.45 4.78
CA PHE A 41 -12.74 -12.61 5.53
C PHE A 41 -13.98 -12.28 6.38
N VAL A 42 -13.98 -11.15 7.08
CA VAL A 42 -15.12 -10.70 7.88
C VAL A 42 -16.34 -10.48 6.98
N LEU A 43 -16.18 -9.75 5.88
CA LEU A 43 -17.26 -9.48 4.92
C LEU A 43 -17.83 -10.78 4.33
N ALA A 44 -16.97 -11.74 3.98
CA ALA A 44 -17.39 -13.04 3.45
C ALA A 44 -18.23 -13.85 4.47
N ASN A 45 -17.99 -13.65 5.77
CA ASN A 45 -18.67 -14.38 6.84
C ASN A 45 -19.86 -13.64 7.46
N ILE A 46 -20.27 -12.47 6.93
CA ILE A 46 -21.40 -11.69 7.47
C ILE A 46 -22.68 -12.55 7.62
N LYS A 47 -22.97 -13.40 6.63
CA LYS A 47 -24.17 -14.27 6.68
C LYS A 47 -24.12 -15.26 7.84
N ASN A 48 -22.95 -15.79 8.16
CA ASN A 48 -22.76 -16.74 9.27
C ASN A 48 -22.92 -16.06 10.64
N TYR A 49 -22.61 -14.77 10.73
CA TYR A 49 -22.85 -13.99 11.94
C TYR A 49 -24.36 -13.73 12.14
N LYS A 50 -25.09 -13.45 11.06
CA LYS A 50 -26.52 -13.15 11.11
C LYS A 50 -27.44 -14.37 11.28
N ALA A 51 -27.01 -15.55 10.87
CA ALA A 51 -27.81 -16.78 11.00
C ALA A 51 -27.77 -17.37 12.43
N ARG A 52 -27.07 -16.72 13.36
CA ARG A 52 -26.84 -17.19 14.73
C ARG A 52 -27.78 -16.53 15.76
N ASP A 53 -28.68 -15.67 15.30
CA ASP A 53 -29.83 -15.10 16.03
C ASP A 53 -31.14 -15.67 15.49
#